data_AF-A0A1A8VG58-F1
#
_entry.id   AF-A0A1A8VG58-F1
#
_cell.length_a   1.000
_cell.length_b   1.000
_cell.length_c   1.000
_cell.angle_alpha   90.00
_cell.angle_beta   90.00
_cell.angle_gamma   90.00
#
_symmetry.space_group_name_H-M   'P 1'
#
loop_
_entity.id
_entity.type
_entity.pdbx_description
1 polymer ?
#
loop_
_entity_poly.entity_id
_entity_poly.type
_entity_poly.pdbx_seq_one_letter_code
_entity_poly.pdbx_strand_id
1 'polypeptide(L)'
;GSGHPTSCCSAAEIMSVLFFHSMKYRPEDPRNPNNDRFILSKGHAAPVLYAVWAEIGYLKENELLNLRKVDSILEGHPVPKQQFVDVATGSLGQGLGAACGMAYTGKYFDKASYR
;
A
#
# COMPACT_ATOMS: atom_id res chain seq x y z
N GLY A 1 16.58 15.71 4.40
CA GLY A 1 15.75 14.71 3.69
C GLY A 1 14.45 15.34 3.23
N SER A 2 13.62 14.60 2.47
CA SER A 2 12.28 15.06 2.03
C SER A 2 11.23 13.97 2.29
N GLY A 3 9.97 14.34 2.51
CA GLY A 3 8.90 13.40 2.84
C GLY A 3 7.75 14.06 3.61
N HIS A 4 6.75 13.27 4.01
CA HIS A 4 5.55 13.75 4.72
C HIS A 4 5.32 12.96 6.02
N PRO A 5 6.21 13.10 7.03
CA PRO A 5 6.14 12.31 8.25
C PRO A 5 4.87 12.55 9.06
N THR A 6 4.39 13.80 9.15
CA THR A 6 3.15 14.14 9.88
C THR A 6 1.92 13.45 9.29
N SER A 7 1.82 13.39 7.96
CA SER A 7 0.79 12.62 7.25
C SER A 7 0.90 11.12 7.48
N CYS A 8 2.09 10.60 7.75
CA CYS A 8 2.31 9.18 8.09
C CYS A 8 1.86 8.89 9.53
N CYS A 9 2.30 9.70 10.49
CA CYS A 9 1.96 9.55 11.90
C CYS A 9 0.44 9.61 12.14
N SER A 10 -0.28 10.47 11.40
CA SER A 10 -1.74 10.55 11.50
C SER A 10 -2.49 9.30 11.06
N ALA A 11 -1.81 8.32 10.43
CA ALA A 11 -2.39 7.09 9.93
C ALA A 11 -1.79 5.84 10.58
N ALA A 12 -0.91 5.98 11.57
CA ALA A 12 -0.14 4.87 12.13
C ALA A 12 -1.04 3.75 12.68
N GLU A 13 -2.03 4.09 13.51
CA GLU A 13 -2.96 3.11 14.09
C GLU A 13 -3.86 2.49 13.02
N ILE A 14 -4.31 3.27 12.04
CA ILE A 14 -5.13 2.77 10.92
C ILE A 14 -4.34 1.72 10.13
N MET A 15 -3.11 2.04 9.77
CA MET A 15 -2.23 1.13 9.03
C MET A 15 -1.94 -0.13 9.84
N SER A 16 -1.66 0.01 11.14
CA SER A 16 -1.42 -1.11 12.04
C SER A 16 -2.62 -2.07 12.12
N VAL A 17 -3.81 -1.53 12.42
CA VAL A 17 -5.02 -2.36 12.55
C VAL A 17 -5.41 -3.00 11.21
N LEU A 18 -5.30 -2.28 10.10
CA LEU A 18 -5.64 -2.85 8.80
C LEU A 18 -4.71 -4.02 8.44
N PHE A 19 -3.39 -3.83 8.55
CA PHE A 19 -2.44 -4.83 8.06
C PHE A 19 -2.16 -5.96 9.04
N PHE A 20 -2.22 -5.72 10.36
CA PHE A 20 -1.88 -6.74 11.36
C PHE A 20 -3.10 -7.35 12.04
N HIS A 21 -4.32 -6.95 11.66
CA HIS A 21 -5.54 -7.51 12.24
C HIS A 21 -6.68 -7.73 11.23
N SER A 22 -7.06 -6.69 10.47
CA SER A 22 -8.30 -6.72 9.69
C SER A 22 -8.19 -7.38 8.31
N MET A 23 -7.14 -7.04 7.55
CA MET A 23 -7.00 -7.49 6.16
C MET A 23 -6.47 -8.92 6.08
N LYS A 24 -6.89 -9.63 5.04
CA LYS A 24 -6.40 -10.96 4.68
C LYS A 24 -5.61 -10.88 3.40
N TYR A 25 -4.33 -11.24 3.48
CA TYR A 25 -3.44 -11.24 2.33
C TYR A 25 -2.29 -12.21 2.56
N ARG A 26 -1.57 -12.53 1.50
CA ARG A 26 -0.34 -13.33 1.53
C ARG A 26 0.87 -12.39 1.46
N PRO A 27 1.60 -12.21 2.57
CA PRO A 27 2.83 -11.41 2.61
C PRO A 27 3.83 -11.73 1.49
N GLU A 28 4.04 -13.03 1.23
CA GLU A 28 4.99 -13.55 0.25
C GLU A 28 4.55 -13.37 -1.21
N ASP A 29 3.26 -13.07 -1.43
CA ASP A 29 2.67 -12.82 -2.75
C ASP A 29 1.70 -11.63 -2.68
N PRO A 30 2.22 -10.38 -2.63
CA PRO A 30 1.37 -9.20 -2.49
C PRO A 30 0.36 -9.01 -3.64
N ARG A 31 0.66 -9.57 -4.82
CA ARG A 31 -0.20 -9.52 -6.01
C ARG A 31 -1.20 -10.68 -6.10
N ASN A 32 -1.30 -11.52 -5.07
CA ASN A 32 -2.21 -12.65 -5.10
C ASN A 32 -3.65 -12.19 -5.39
N PRO A 33 -4.35 -12.78 -6.38
CA PRO A 33 -5.70 -12.36 -6.75
C PRO A 33 -6.72 -12.56 -5.62
N ASN A 34 -6.41 -13.34 -4.58
CA ASN A 34 -7.31 -13.54 -3.44
C ASN A 34 -7.04 -12.62 -2.23
N ASN A 35 -6.01 -11.77 -2.28
CA ASN A 35 -5.78 -10.83 -1.18
C ASN A 35 -6.88 -9.75 -1.14
N ASP A 36 -7.11 -9.20 0.05
CA ASP A 36 -7.75 -7.90 0.19
C ASP A 36 -6.89 -6.82 -0.49
N ARG A 37 -7.53 -5.76 -1.00
CA ARG A 37 -6.84 -4.65 -1.66
C ARG A 37 -6.72 -3.45 -0.75
N PHE A 38 -5.52 -2.90 -0.69
CA PHE A 38 -5.24 -1.67 0.02
C PHE A 38 -4.77 -0.59 -0.95
N ILE A 39 -5.44 0.56 -0.94
CA ILE A 39 -5.08 1.71 -1.78
C ILE A 39 -4.79 2.91 -0.89
N LEU A 40 -3.52 3.31 -0.84
CA LEU A 40 -3.12 4.54 -0.16
C LEU A 40 -3.46 5.76 -1.02
N SER A 41 -4.73 6.19 -1.03
CA SER A 41 -5.19 7.33 -1.84
C SER A 41 -4.48 8.65 -1.50
N LYS A 42 -4.09 8.83 -0.24
CA LYS A 42 -3.15 9.89 0.20
C LYS A 42 -1.70 9.47 -0.06
N GLY A 43 -1.33 9.26 -1.32
CA GLY A 43 -0.06 8.65 -1.71
C GLY A 43 1.19 9.33 -1.16
N HIS A 44 1.12 10.61 -0.77
CA HIS A 44 2.25 11.32 -0.16
C HIS A 44 2.68 10.72 1.20
N ALA A 45 1.83 9.91 1.85
CA ALA A 45 2.14 9.13 3.04
C ALA A 45 2.83 7.78 2.72
N ALA A 46 3.40 7.61 1.53
CA ALA A 46 4.10 6.39 1.10
C ALA A 46 5.01 5.74 2.17
N PRO A 47 5.80 6.49 2.97
CA PRO A 47 6.68 5.90 3.97
C PRO A 47 5.98 5.00 4.99
N VAL A 48 4.73 5.29 5.40
CA VAL A 48 4.00 4.41 6.34
C VAL A 48 3.59 3.09 5.67
N LEU A 49 3.27 3.11 4.38
CA LEU A 49 3.00 1.90 3.61
C LEU A 49 4.26 1.04 3.51
N TYR A 50 5.41 1.65 3.22
CA TYR A 50 6.68 0.92 3.13
C TYR A 50 7.09 0.33 4.48
N ALA A 51 6.91 1.08 5.58
CA ALA A 51 7.18 0.59 6.92
C ALA A 51 6.34 -0.64 7.27
N VAL A 52 5.05 -0.65 6.92
CA VAL A 52 4.19 -1.82 7.11
C VAL A 52 4.70 -3.04 6.34
N TRP A 53 5.11 -2.88 5.08
CA TRP A 53 5.66 -4.00 4.31
C TRP A 53 7.03 -4.48 4.79
N ALA A 54 7.80 -3.64 5.47
CA ALA A 54 9.00 -4.07 6.18
C ALA A 54 8.65 -4.85 7.47
N GLU A 55 7.68 -4.39 8.25
CA GLU A 55 7.22 -5.06 9.47
C GLU A 55 6.60 -6.43 9.18
N ILE A 56 5.90 -6.57 8.05
CA ILE A 56 5.38 -7.85 7.53
C ILE A 56 6.52 -8.82 7.14
N GLY A 57 7.72 -8.31 6.93
CA GLY A 57 8.89 -9.08 6.48
C GLY A 57 9.05 -9.19 4.96
N TYR A 58 8.26 -8.45 4.16
CA TYR A 58 8.39 -8.44 2.70
C TYR A 58 9.56 -7.56 2.24
N LEU A 59 9.72 -6.38 2.85
CA LEU A 59 10.87 -5.52 2.67
C LEU A 59 11.87 -5.73 3.81
N LYS A 60 13.16 -5.53 3.54
CA LYS A 60 14.15 -5.43 4.62
C LYS A 60 14.06 -4.06 5.27
N GLU A 61 14.11 -4.01 6.60
CA GLU A 61 14.02 -2.75 7.35
C GLU A 61 15.07 -1.71 6.91
N ASN A 62 16.29 -2.16 6.60
CA ASN A 62 17.36 -1.26 6.14
C ASN A 62 17.10 -0.63 4.76
N GLU A 63 16.22 -1.21 3.93
CA GLU A 63 15.82 -0.62 2.65
C GLU A 63 15.00 0.66 2.84
N LEU A 64 14.29 0.81 3.98
CA LEU A 64 13.51 2.00 4.30
C LEU A 64 14.37 3.27 4.33
N LEU A 65 15.65 3.14 4.69
CA LEU A 65 16.62 4.25 4.71
C LEU A 65 17.03 4.72 3.30
N ASN A 66 16.63 4.00 2.26
CA ASN A 66 16.86 4.36 0.86
C ASN A 66 15.65 5.07 0.22
N LEU A 67 14.67 5.52 1.02
CA LEU A 67 13.53 6.31 0.55
C LEU A 67 13.98 7.47 -0.36
N ARG A 68 13.37 7.56 -1.55
CA ARG A 68 13.58 8.60 -2.58
C ARG A 68 14.99 8.66 -3.20
N LYS A 69 15.86 7.69 -2.91
CA LYS A 69 17.12 7.56 -3.66
C LYS A 69 16.82 7.04 -5.07
N VAL A 70 17.61 7.48 -6.06
CA VAL A 70 17.40 7.13 -7.48
C VAL A 70 17.44 5.63 -7.73
N ASP A 71 18.32 4.91 -7.02
CA ASP A 71 18.48 3.45 -7.15
C ASP A 71 17.52 2.65 -6.26
N SER A 72 16.59 3.33 -5.57
CA SER A 72 15.64 2.69 -4.67
C SER A 72 14.31 2.39 -5.36
N ILE A 73 13.72 1.25 -5.01
CA ILE A 73 12.32 0.98 -5.37
C ILE A 73 11.35 1.83 -4.54
N LEU A 74 11.77 2.39 -3.40
CA LEU A 74 10.94 3.16 -2.49
C LEU A 74 10.89 4.64 -2.90
N GLU A 75 9.94 4.97 -3.77
CA GLU A 75 9.75 6.33 -4.30
C GLU A 75 8.99 7.26 -3.35
N GLY A 76 8.93 8.55 -3.70
CA GLY A 76 8.22 9.55 -2.91
C GLY A 76 6.70 9.37 -2.83
N HIS A 77 6.12 8.59 -3.74
CA HIS A 77 4.72 8.16 -3.80
C HIS A 77 4.66 6.67 -4.22
N PRO A 78 3.60 5.92 -3.89
CA PRO A 78 3.40 4.55 -4.35
C PRO A 78 3.36 4.48 -5.88
N VAL A 79 4.04 3.49 -6.44
CA VAL A 79 4.09 3.21 -7.88
C VAL A 79 4.08 1.70 -8.16
N PRO A 80 3.43 1.21 -9.24
CA PRO A 80 3.24 -0.24 -9.46
C PRO A 80 4.50 -1.07 -9.72
N LYS A 81 5.70 -0.45 -9.79
CA LYS A 81 6.98 -1.18 -9.74
C LYS A 81 7.16 -1.91 -8.39
N GLN A 82 6.50 -1.43 -7.34
CA GLN A 82 6.40 -2.09 -6.04
C GLN A 82 5.28 -3.14 -6.14
N GLN A 83 5.59 -4.40 -5.84
CA GLN A 83 4.61 -5.49 -5.96
C GLN A 83 3.40 -5.31 -5.03
N PHE A 84 3.56 -4.64 -3.91
CA PHE A 84 2.48 -4.32 -2.98
C PHE A 84 1.66 -3.07 -3.34
N VAL A 85 1.87 -2.49 -4.52
CA VAL A 85 1.13 -1.32 -5.02
C VAL A 85 0.47 -1.67 -6.35
N ASP A 86 -0.86 -1.57 -6.41
CA ASP A 86 -1.61 -1.80 -7.65
C ASP A 86 -1.63 -0.56 -8.55
N VAL A 87 -1.79 0.64 -7.96
CA VAL A 87 -1.97 1.91 -8.67
C VAL A 87 -1.14 3.03 -8.07
N ALA A 88 -0.65 3.93 -8.91
CA ALA A 88 0.04 5.14 -8.45
C ALA A 88 -0.98 6.17 -7.91
N THR A 89 -0.69 6.77 -6.75
CA THR A 89 -1.64 7.65 -6.03
C THR A 89 -1.04 9.00 -5.61
N GLY A 90 0.00 9.47 -6.32
CA GLY A 90 0.58 10.78 -6.04
C GLY A 90 -0.39 11.95 -6.28
N SER A 91 -1.25 11.83 -7.29
CA SER A 91 -2.36 12.77 -7.52
C SER A 91 -3.54 12.43 -6.62
N LEU A 92 -3.88 13.36 -5.72
CA LEU A 92 -4.94 13.16 -4.73
C LEU A 92 -6.32 12.98 -5.40
N GLY A 93 -7.19 12.21 -4.74
CA GLY A 93 -8.57 11.98 -5.18
C GLY A 93 -8.74 10.81 -6.15
N GLN A 94 -7.66 10.25 -6.69
CA GLN A 94 -7.74 9.17 -7.68
C GLN A 94 -7.89 7.77 -7.05
N GLY A 95 -7.34 7.56 -5.85
CA GLY A 95 -7.28 6.22 -5.25
C GLY A 95 -8.65 5.62 -4.91
N LEU A 96 -9.65 6.44 -4.56
CA LEU A 96 -10.99 5.93 -4.27
C LEU A 96 -11.67 5.39 -5.54
N GLY A 97 -11.51 6.07 -6.68
CA GLY A 97 -12.05 5.59 -7.96
C GLY A 97 -11.45 4.24 -8.38
N ALA A 98 -10.13 4.09 -8.21
CA ALA A 98 -9.46 2.80 -8.43
C ALA A 98 -9.98 1.70 -7.48
N ALA A 99 -10.12 2.02 -6.19
CA ALA A 99 -10.68 1.10 -5.20
C ALA A 99 -12.13 0.69 -5.52
N CYS A 100 -12.96 1.62 -6.02
CA CYS A 100 -14.30 1.29 -6.51
C CYS A 100 -14.25 0.31 -7.68
N GLY A 101 -13.32 0.47 -8.62
CA GLY A 101 -13.11 -0.48 -9.72
C GLY A 101 -12.73 -1.88 -9.22
N MET A 102 -11.83 -1.96 -8.24
CA MET A 102 -11.43 -3.23 -7.61
C MET A 102 -12.60 -3.88 -6.86
N ALA A 103 -13.34 -3.12 -6.07
CA ALA A 103 -14.50 -3.62 -5.33
C ALA A 103 -15.63 -4.08 -6.28
N TYR A 104 -15.90 -3.33 -7.35
CA TYR A 104 -16.86 -3.71 -8.38
C TYR A 104 -16.45 -5.03 -9.04
N THR A 105 -15.17 -5.16 -9.38
CA THR A 105 -14.62 -6.38 -9.99
C THR A 105 -14.74 -7.58 -9.06
N GLY A 106 -14.34 -7.43 -7.80
CA GLY A 106 -14.47 -8.47 -6.78
C GLY A 106 -15.91 -8.95 -6.61
N LYS A 107 -16.87 -8.01 -6.59
CA LYS A 107 -18.29 -8.31 -6.39
C LYS A 107 -18.96 -8.96 -7.60
N TYR A 108 -18.77 -8.40 -8.80
CA TYR A 108 -19.58 -8.75 -9.97
C TYR A 108 -18.88 -9.67 -10.96
N PHE A 109 -17.55 -9.68 -11.00
CA PHE A 109 -16.78 -10.50 -11.95
C PHE A 109 -16.12 -11.68 -11.25
N ASP A 110 -15.27 -11.43 -10.26
CA ASP A 110 -14.49 -12.49 -9.59
C ASP A 110 -15.34 -13.33 -8.65
N LYS A 111 -16.50 -12.79 -8.21
CA LYS A 111 -17.36 -13.36 -7.16
C LYS A 111 -16.55 -13.73 -5.92
N ALA A 112 -15.57 -12.89 -5.60
CA ALA A 112 -14.69 -13.10 -4.47
C ALA A 112 -15.52 -13.12 -3.18
N SER A 113 -15.11 -13.96 -2.24
CA SER A 113 -15.80 -14.15 -0.95
C SER A 113 -15.54 -13.02 0.05
N TYR A 114 -15.23 -11.81 -0.45
CA TYR A 114 -15.05 -10.62 0.36
C TYR A 114 -16.25 -10.46 1.31
N ARG A 115 -15.97 -10.16 2.58
CA ARG A 115 -16.98 -9.94 3.61
C ARG A 115 -17.56 -8.55 3.52
#